data_AF-A0A178LZ26-F1
#
_entry.id   AF-A0A178LZ26-F1
#
_cell.length_a   1.000
_cell.length_b   1.000
_cell.length_c   1.000
_cell.angle_alpha   90.00
_cell.angle_beta   90.00
_cell.angle_gamma   90.00
#
_symmetry.space_group_name_H-M   'P 1'
#
loop_
_entity.id
_entity.type
_entity.pdbx_description
1 polymer ?
#
loop_
_entity_poly.entity_id
_entity_poly.type
_entity_poly.pdbx_seq_one_letter_code
_entity_poly.pdbx_strand_id
1 'polypeptide(L)'
;MPNKTGHAVTDAVRQFNKHFLNPAMLRLAGRKHWYAAAIHHTGRTSGRKRVTPVVAERVTDGFIVPLPYGTEVDWLRNVIAENHATIDVGGSSFHVANPRIISTEAAAQQLSSRRSRAFTRFGITDYVKFDVQTDAETGTHSDDVEEDHGR
;
A
#
# COMPACT_ATOMS: atom_id res chain seq x y z
N MET A 1 -23.51 17.72 -20.51
CA MET A 1 -22.21 17.25 -21.04
C MET A 1 -22.20 15.73 -20.98
N PRO A 2 -21.95 14.97 -22.06
CA PRO A 2 -22.10 13.53 -22.03
C PRO A 2 -20.91 12.87 -21.32
N ASN A 3 -21.25 11.97 -20.39
CA ASN A 3 -20.39 11.18 -19.51
C ASN A 3 -19.46 10.26 -20.32
N LYS A 4 -18.13 10.49 -20.28
CA LYS A 4 -17.11 9.58 -20.83
C LYS A 4 -16.70 8.54 -19.78
N THR A 5 -17.60 7.66 -19.37
CA THR A 5 -17.30 6.74 -18.24
C THR A 5 -17.90 5.36 -18.53
N GLY A 6 -17.12 4.49 -19.17
CA GLY A 6 -17.52 3.10 -19.37
C GLY A 6 -16.43 2.25 -20.03
N HIS A 7 -15.78 2.76 -21.07
CA HIS A 7 -14.79 1.99 -21.82
C HIS A 7 -13.35 2.18 -21.32
N ALA A 8 -12.93 3.41 -21.05
CA ALA A 8 -11.55 3.71 -20.62
C ALA A 8 -11.19 3.13 -19.24
N VAL A 9 -12.12 3.18 -18.27
CA VAL A 9 -11.92 2.63 -16.92
C VAL A 9 -11.77 1.10 -16.97
N THR A 10 -12.54 0.42 -17.82
CA THR A 10 -12.51 -1.05 -17.92
C THR A 10 -11.21 -1.55 -18.57
N ASP A 11 -10.68 -0.85 -19.57
CA ASP A 11 -9.42 -1.20 -20.23
C ASP A 11 -8.20 -0.90 -19.35
N ALA A 12 -8.21 0.24 -18.65
CA ALA A 12 -7.24 0.59 -17.62
C ALA A 12 -7.17 -0.50 -16.54
N VAL A 13 -8.34 -0.90 -16.00
CA VAL A 13 -8.48 -1.97 -15.01
C VAL A 13 -7.99 -3.30 -15.57
N ARG A 14 -8.36 -3.67 -16.79
CA ARG A 14 -7.92 -4.93 -17.42
C ARG A 14 -6.41 -4.95 -17.61
N GLN A 15 -5.80 -3.85 -18.05
CA GLN A 15 -4.35 -3.75 -18.22
C GLN A 15 -3.61 -3.73 -16.89
N PHE A 16 -4.12 -3.00 -15.90
CA PHE A 16 -3.55 -2.99 -14.56
C PHE A 16 -3.61 -4.38 -13.93
N ASN A 17 -4.76 -5.04 -14.03
CA ASN A 17 -4.90 -6.41 -13.57
C ASN A 17 -3.96 -7.34 -14.31
N LYS A 18 -3.95 -7.32 -15.64
CA LYS A 18 -3.10 -8.19 -16.45
C LYS A 18 -1.61 -8.00 -16.13
N HIS A 19 -1.18 -6.78 -15.86
CA HIS A 19 0.24 -6.42 -15.75
C HIS A 19 0.75 -6.42 -14.30
N PHE A 20 -0.09 -6.03 -13.34
CA PHE A 20 0.32 -5.86 -11.95
C PHE A 20 -0.34 -6.85 -10.98
N LEU A 21 -1.57 -7.32 -11.26
CA LEU A 21 -2.32 -8.17 -10.32
C LEU A 21 -2.64 -9.58 -10.85
N ASN A 22 -2.22 -9.96 -12.06
CA ASN A 22 -2.69 -11.20 -12.69
C ASN A 22 -2.07 -12.43 -12.00
N PRO A 23 -2.89 -13.30 -11.37
CA PRO A 23 -2.44 -14.48 -10.64
C PRO A 23 -1.81 -15.58 -11.51
N ALA A 24 -1.62 -15.37 -12.81
CA ALA A 24 -0.84 -16.30 -13.65
C ALA A 24 0.61 -16.48 -13.13
N MET A 25 1.13 -15.57 -12.30
CA MET A 25 2.38 -15.73 -11.55
C MET A 25 2.25 -16.53 -10.23
N LEU A 26 1.04 -16.82 -9.72
CA LEU A 26 0.84 -17.75 -8.60
C LEU A 26 1.25 -19.19 -8.95
N ARG A 27 1.36 -19.52 -10.25
CA ARG A 27 1.99 -20.77 -10.71
C ARG A 27 3.52 -20.78 -10.61
N LEU A 28 4.12 -19.64 -10.24
CA LEU A 28 5.55 -19.48 -9.94
C LEU A 28 5.77 -19.19 -8.43
N ALA A 29 4.83 -19.61 -7.58
CA ALA A 29 4.91 -19.51 -6.13
C ALA A 29 6.15 -20.25 -5.61
N GLY A 30 7.10 -19.50 -5.04
CA GLY A 30 8.36 -20.01 -4.51
C GLY A 30 9.57 -19.14 -4.79
N ARG A 31 9.48 -18.16 -5.71
CA ARG A 31 10.59 -17.22 -5.97
C ARG A 31 10.31 -15.86 -5.33
N LYS A 32 11.27 -15.43 -4.50
CA LYS A 32 11.36 -14.22 -3.64
C LYS A 32 11.25 -12.86 -4.36
N HIS A 33 10.65 -12.76 -5.55
CA HIS A 33 10.65 -11.55 -6.38
C HIS A 33 9.26 -11.25 -6.93
N TRP A 34 8.33 -10.94 -6.02
CA TRP A 34 6.99 -10.50 -6.37
C TRP A 34 6.92 -8.96 -6.36
N TYR A 35 6.20 -8.38 -7.34
CA TYR A 35 6.08 -6.93 -7.53
C TYR A 35 4.85 -6.30 -6.83
N ALA A 36 3.96 -7.09 -6.21
CA ALA A 36 2.77 -6.56 -5.53
C ALA A 36 2.92 -6.60 -4.00
N ALA A 37 2.77 -5.47 -3.36
CA ALA A 37 2.63 -5.41 -1.92
C ALA A 37 1.35 -6.13 -1.44
N ALA A 38 1.25 -6.40 -0.15
CA ALA A 38 -0.01 -6.79 0.48
C ALA A 38 -0.37 -5.76 1.55
N ILE A 39 -1.62 -5.30 1.57
CA ILE A 39 -2.14 -4.44 2.63
C ILE A 39 -3.02 -5.26 3.56
N HIS A 40 -2.69 -5.23 4.85
CA HIS A 40 -3.48 -5.80 5.93
C HIS A 40 -4.38 -4.72 6.52
N HIS A 41 -5.67 -5.02 6.65
CA HIS A 41 -6.68 -4.10 7.17
C HIS A 41 -7.74 -4.82 7.98
N THR A 42 -8.48 -4.06 8.78
CA THR A 42 -9.61 -4.57 9.56
C THR A 42 -10.91 -4.09 8.93
N GLY A 43 -11.83 -5.02 8.64
CA GLY A 43 -13.10 -4.67 8.05
C GLY A 43 -13.97 -3.84 9.01
N ARG A 44 -14.23 -2.56 8.69
CA ARG A 44 -14.93 -1.58 9.54
C ARG A 44 -16.25 -2.04 10.15
N THR A 45 -16.99 -2.91 9.45
CA THR A 45 -18.28 -3.46 9.92
C THR A 45 -18.11 -4.80 10.63
N SER A 46 -17.11 -5.60 10.25
CA SER A 46 -16.98 -6.99 10.70
C SER A 46 -15.91 -7.20 11.76
N GLY A 47 -15.02 -6.24 11.98
CA GLY A 47 -13.83 -6.37 12.84
C GLY A 47 -12.82 -7.43 12.36
N ARG A 48 -13.03 -8.07 11.20
CA ARG A 48 -12.17 -9.14 10.71
C ARG A 48 -10.93 -8.59 10.03
N LYS A 49 -9.77 -9.16 10.36
CA LYS A 49 -8.52 -8.93 9.63
C LYS A 49 -8.62 -9.50 8.22
N ARG A 50 -8.21 -8.72 7.23
CA ARG A 50 -8.23 -9.03 5.80
C ARG A 50 -6.91 -8.62 5.18
N VAL A 51 -6.55 -9.30 4.09
CA VAL A 51 -5.35 -9.00 3.31
C VAL A 51 -5.77 -8.75 1.87
N THR A 52 -5.24 -7.71 1.25
CA THR A 52 -5.52 -7.36 -0.14
C THR A 52 -4.21 -7.15 -0.88
N PRO A 53 -3.97 -7.84 -2.00
CA PRO A 53 -2.80 -7.57 -2.84
C PRO A 53 -2.97 -6.21 -3.52
N VAL A 54 -1.94 -5.38 -3.45
CA VAL A 54 -1.91 -4.03 -4.02
C VAL A 54 -0.54 -3.77 -4.65
N VAL A 55 -0.43 -2.71 -5.47
CA VAL A 55 0.88 -2.13 -5.79
C VAL A 55 1.19 -1.10 -4.72
N ALA A 56 2.40 -1.10 -4.14
CA ALA A 56 2.81 -0.06 -3.21
C ALA A 56 4.19 0.48 -3.60
N GLU A 57 4.28 1.79 -3.73
CA GLU A 57 5.50 2.52 -4.04
C GLU A 57 6.05 3.15 -2.79
N ARG A 58 7.29 2.79 -2.41
CA ARG A 58 7.97 3.47 -1.31
C ARG A 58 8.33 4.89 -1.74
N VAL A 59 7.95 5.85 -0.92
CA VAL A 59 8.36 7.26 -0.99
C VAL A 59 9.07 7.64 0.30
N THR A 60 9.61 8.86 0.35
CA THR A 60 10.48 9.33 1.46
C THR A 60 9.86 9.11 2.84
N ASP A 61 8.59 9.47 3.01
CA ASP A 61 7.86 9.47 4.28
C ASP A 61 6.80 8.36 4.39
N GLY A 62 6.68 7.49 3.38
CA GLY A 62 5.80 6.35 3.46
C GLY A 62 5.51 5.66 2.15
N PHE A 63 4.25 5.45 1.82
CA PHE A 63 3.85 4.66 0.64
C PHE A 63 2.77 5.36 -0.20
N ILE A 64 2.86 5.20 -1.51
CA ILE A 64 1.81 5.57 -2.47
C ILE A 64 1.26 4.29 -3.11
N VAL A 65 -0.06 4.11 -3.03
CA VAL A 65 -0.79 2.98 -3.62
C VAL A 65 -1.74 3.53 -4.69
N PRO A 66 -1.59 3.14 -5.97
CA PRO A 66 -2.53 3.52 -7.02
C PRO A 66 -3.91 2.89 -6.81
N LEU A 67 -4.97 3.61 -7.19
CA LEU A 67 -6.36 3.19 -7.05
C LEU A 67 -7.01 3.01 -8.44
N PRO A 68 -6.65 1.98 -9.22
CA PRO A 68 -7.20 1.75 -10.56
C PRO A 68 -8.71 1.47 -10.56
N TYR A 69 -9.26 1.08 -9.40
CA TYR A 69 -10.69 0.83 -9.17
C TYR A 69 -11.41 2.01 -8.51
N GLY A 70 -10.71 3.14 -8.33
CA GLY A 70 -11.21 4.32 -7.62
C GLY A 70 -11.14 4.22 -6.10
N THR A 71 -11.64 5.26 -5.44
CA THR A 71 -11.55 5.48 -3.99
C THR A 71 -12.55 4.66 -3.17
N GLU A 72 -13.50 4.01 -3.84
CA GLU A 72 -14.61 3.32 -3.19
C GLU A 72 -14.33 1.85 -2.87
N VAL A 73 -13.11 1.38 -3.12
CA VAL A 73 -12.69 0.02 -2.80
C VAL A 73 -12.76 -0.25 -1.30
N ASP A 74 -13.28 -1.42 -0.94
CA ASP A 74 -13.57 -1.74 0.46
C ASP A 74 -12.34 -1.72 1.36
N TRP A 75 -11.20 -2.19 0.88
CA TRP A 75 -9.96 -2.14 1.66
C TRP A 75 -9.57 -0.70 2.00
N LEU A 76 -9.73 0.24 1.07
CA LEU A 76 -9.39 1.65 1.32
C LEU A 76 -10.35 2.25 2.33
N ARG A 77 -11.66 2.03 2.16
CA ARG A 77 -12.67 2.50 3.11
C ARG A 77 -12.45 1.94 4.52
N ASN A 78 -12.00 0.69 4.63
CA ASN A 78 -11.65 0.07 5.91
C ASN A 78 -10.43 0.74 6.54
N VAL A 79 -9.37 0.93 5.76
CA VAL A 79 -8.14 1.58 6.25
C VAL A 79 -8.36 3.05 6.61
N ILE A 80 -9.19 3.77 5.86
CA ILE A 80 -9.60 5.15 6.21
C ILE A 80 -10.34 5.16 7.54
N ALA A 81 -11.26 4.21 7.77
CA ALA A 81 -12.01 4.15 9.03
C ALA A 81 -11.12 3.87 10.24
N GLU A 82 -10.13 2.99 10.10
CA GLU A 82 -9.18 2.65 11.16
C GLU A 82 -8.00 3.63 11.27
N ASN A 83 -7.78 4.45 10.24
CA ASN A 83 -6.66 5.38 10.07
C ASN A 83 -5.25 4.73 10.11
N HIS A 84 -5.16 3.40 10.06
CA HIS A 84 -3.92 2.64 10.06
C HIS A 84 -4.04 1.32 9.29
N ALA A 85 -2.90 0.78 8.86
CA ALA A 85 -2.77 -0.51 8.19
C ALA A 85 -1.34 -1.06 8.34
N THR A 86 -1.11 -2.28 7.84
CA THR A 86 0.24 -2.82 7.63
C THR A 86 0.43 -3.11 6.16
N ILE A 87 1.56 -2.67 5.58
CA ILE A 87 1.93 -2.98 4.20
C ILE A 87 3.14 -3.91 4.20
N ASP A 88 3.01 -5.07 3.58
CA ASP A 88 4.12 -5.98 3.29
C ASP A 88 4.67 -5.69 1.90
N VAL A 89 5.95 -5.34 1.79
CA VAL A 89 6.66 -5.10 0.53
C VAL A 89 8.02 -5.76 0.57
N GLY A 90 8.35 -6.58 -0.43
CA GLY A 90 9.71 -7.15 -0.56
C GLY A 90 10.15 -8.04 0.60
N GLY A 91 9.21 -8.61 1.37
CA GLY A 91 9.50 -9.42 2.56
C GLY A 91 9.65 -8.63 3.86
N SER A 92 9.39 -7.32 3.85
CA SER A 92 9.36 -6.46 5.04
C SER A 92 7.94 -5.96 5.29
N SER A 93 7.55 -5.87 6.55
CA SER A 93 6.26 -5.32 7.00
C SER A 93 6.45 -3.90 7.54
N PHE A 94 5.56 -2.99 7.15
CA PHE A 94 5.60 -1.60 7.58
C PHE A 94 4.25 -1.20 8.19
N HIS A 95 4.28 -0.68 9.42
CA HIS A 95 3.12 -0.01 10.00
C HIS A 95 2.92 1.35 9.34
N VAL A 96 1.72 1.60 8.87
CA VAL A 96 1.39 2.82 8.14
C VAL A 96 0.11 3.44 8.67
N ALA A 97 0.04 4.76 8.62
CA ALA A 97 -1.09 5.53 9.12
C ALA A 97 -1.41 6.72 8.22
N ASN A 98 -2.44 7.48 8.61
CA ASN A 98 -2.85 8.73 7.97
C ASN A 98 -3.12 8.56 6.45
N PRO A 99 -4.03 7.66 6.03
CA PRO A 99 -4.43 7.51 4.64
C PRO A 99 -4.97 8.83 4.05
N ARG A 100 -4.34 9.30 2.96
CA ARG A 100 -4.75 10.52 2.24
C ARG A 100 -4.92 10.22 0.76
N ILE A 101 -6.09 10.49 0.21
CA ILE A 101 -6.29 10.42 -1.24
C ILE A 101 -5.56 11.61 -1.88
N ILE A 102 -4.70 11.34 -2.85
CA ILE A 102 -3.91 12.35 -3.56
C ILE A 102 -4.13 12.24 -5.07
N SER A 103 -4.01 13.38 -5.76
CA SER A 103 -4.14 13.44 -7.21
C SER A 103 -2.91 12.86 -7.92
N THR A 104 -3.04 12.67 -9.24
CA THR A 104 -1.94 12.23 -10.10
C THR A 104 -0.74 13.17 -10.04
N GLU A 105 -0.97 14.48 -9.98
CA GLU A 105 0.09 15.49 -9.92
C GLU A 105 0.86 15.41 -8.60
N ALA A 106 0.14 15.29 -7.48
CA ALA A 106 0.73 15.15 -6.15
C ALA A 106 1.52 13.83 -6.02
N ALA A 107 1.02 12.75 -6.62
CA ALA A 107 1.74 11.48 -6.69
C ALA A 107 2.98 11.59 -7.59
N ALA A 108 2.88 12.24 -8.75
CA ALA A 108 3.98 12.38 -9.70
C ALA A 108 5.19 13.15 -9.12
N GLN A 109 4.96 14.08 -8.19
CA GLN A 109 6.03 14.81 -7.51
C GLN A 109 6.85 13.94 -6.55
N GLN A 110 6.29 12.82 -6.09
CA GLN A 110 6.92 11.94 -5.10
C GLN A 110 7.40 10.61 -5.69
N LEU A 111 6.88 10.24 -6.86
CA LEU A 111 7.26 9.04 -7.59
C LEU A 111 8.40 9.31 -8.57
N SER A 112 9.17 8.27 -8.89
CA SER A 112 10.11 8.35 -10.02
C SER A 112 9.38 8.64 -11.33
N SER A 113 10.00 9.39 -12.24
CA SER A 113 9.40 9.75 -13.54
C SER A 113 9.02 8.52 -14.38
N ARG A 114 9.66 7.37 -14.17
CA ARG A 114 9.30 6.10 -14.83
C ARG A 114 7.99 5.54 -14.27
N ARG A 115 7.84 5.47 -12.95
CA ARG A 115 6.63 4.96 -12.28
C ARG A 115 5.43 5.88 -12.51
N SER A 116 5.62 7.19 -12.37
CA SER A 116 4.58 8.19 -12.66
C SER A 116 4.04 8.04 -14.09
N ARG A 117 4.91 8.01 -15.11
CA ARG A 117 4.48 7.82 -16.51
C ARG A 117 3.77 6.49 -16.76
N ALA A 118 4.20 5.42 -16.10
CA ALA A 118 3.53 4.12 -16.23
C ALA A 118 2.10 4.21 -15.72
N PHE A 119 1.87 4.75 -14.52
CA PHE A 119 0.53 4.84 -13.94
C PHE A 119 -0.41 5.77 -14.71
N THR A 120 0.08 6.93 -15.17
CA THR A 120 -0.71 7.83 -16.03
C THR A 120 -1.11 7.15 -17.34
N ARG A 121 -0.22 6.34 -17.94
CA ARG A 121 -0.54 5.59 -19.17
C ARG A 121 -1.63 4.53 -18.95
N PHE A 122 -1.77 4.02 -17.74
CA PHE A 122 -2.86 3.13 -17.34
C PHE A 122 -4.12 3.86 -16.89
N GLY A 123 -4.21 5.19 -17.04
CA GLY A 123 -5.43 5.95 -16.73
C GLY A 123 -5.75 6.05 -15.24
N ILE A 124 -4.77 5.85 -14.37
CA ILE A 124 -4.96 5.93 -12.91
C ILE A 124 -4.93 7.41 -12.50
N THR A 125 -6.07 7.88 -11.99
CA THR A 125 -6.26 9.26 -11.55
C THR A 125 -6.04 9.46 -10.06
N ASP A 126 -6.38 8.43 -9.28
CA ASP A 126 -6.42 8.48 -7.83
C ASP A 126 -5.38 7.56 -7.20
N TYR A 127 -4.80 8.03 -6.11
CA TYR A 127 -3.82 7.31 -5.32
C TYR A 127 -4.14 7.52 -3.85
N VAL A 128 -3.76 6.59 -3.00
CA VAL A 128 -3.71 6.83 -1.54
C VAL A 128 -2.26 6.89 -1.11
N LYS A 129 -1.94 7.91 -0.32
CA LYS A 129 -0.68 8.05 0.41
C LYS A 129 -0.87 7.62 1.85
N PHE A 130 0.15 6.96 2.36
CA PHE A 130 0.31 6.62 3.76
C PHE A 130 1.63 7.16 4.28
N ASP A 131 1.65 7.49 5.56
CA ASP A 131 2.89 7.77 6.28
C ASP A 131 3.35 6.48 6.96
N VAL A 132 4.65 6.19 6.93
CA VAL A 132 5.20 5.09 7.73
C VAL A 132 5.28 5.55 9.17
N GLN A 133 4.69 4.77 10.08
CA GLN A 133 4.93 4.95 11.49
C GLN A 133 6.37 4.55 11.74
N THR A 134 7.20 5.52 12.08
CA THR A 134 8.50 5.19 12.65
C THR A 134 8.17 4.69 14.04
N ASP A 135 8.46 3.42 14.32
CA ASP A 135 8.47 2.95 15.70
C ASP A 135 9.50 3.85 16.41
N ALA A 136 9.00 4.85 17.15
CA ALA A 136 9.82 5.53 18.12
C ALA A 136 10.28 4.41 19.04
N GLU A 137 11.58 4.12 18.98
CA GLU A 137 12.25 3.06 19.71
C GLU A 137 11.56 2.87 21.05
N THR A 138 10.90 1.72 21.23
CA THR A 138 10.61 1.22 22.57
C THR A 138 11.97 1.02 23.21
N GLY A 139 12.46 2.08 23.86
CA GLY A 139 13.54 2.02 24.82
C GLY A 139 13.05 1.14 25.95
N THR A 140 13.16 -0.18 25.76
CA THR A 140 13.15 -1.14 26.85
C THR A 140 14.42 -0.84 27.63
N HIS A 141 14.26 0.01 28.64
CA HIS A 141 15.05 0.02 29.85
C HIS A 141 14.94 -1.39 30.44
N SER A 142 15.79 -2.30 29.99
CA SER A 142 16.05 -3.55 30.70
C SER A 142 17.02 -3.19 31.80
N ASP A 143 16.49 -3.24 33.02
CA ASP A 143 17.21 -3.22 34.28
C ASP A 143 18.48 -4.08 34.20
N ASP A 144 19.65 -3.45 34.32
CA ASP A 144 20.88 -4.14 34.72
C ASP A 144 20.73 -4.49 36.21
N VAL A 145 20.17 -5.66 36.48
CA VAL A 145 20.46 -6.42 37.70
C VAL A 145 21.49 -7.47 37.33
N GLU A 146 22.75 -7.21 37.68
CA GLU A 146 23.69 -8.28 38.00
C GLU A 146 24.46 -7.89 39.26
N GLU A 147 24.05 -8.51 40.37
CA GLU A 147 24.90 -8.70 41.54
C GLU A 147 26.07 -9.61 41.14
N ASP A 148 27.31 -9.24 41.48
CA ASP A 148 28.36 -10.23 41.75
C ASP A 148 29.40 -9.71 42.74
N HIS A 149 29.95 -10.68 43.46
CA HIS A 149 30.58 -10.72 44.75
C HIS A 149 32.02 -10.17 44.87
N GLY A 150 32.37 -9.80 46.11
CA GLY A 150 33.73 -9.81 46.66
C GLY A 150 34.25 -8.41 47.01
N ARG A 151 34.60 -8.08 48.25
CA ARG A 151 35.35 -8.83 49.26
C ARG A 151 35.23 -8.13 50.62
#